data_AF-A0A0V0Z8E7-F1
#
_entry.id   AF-A0A0V0Z8E7-F1
#
_cell.length_a   1.000
_cell.length_b   1.000
_cell.length_c   1.000
_cell.angle_alpha   90.00
_cell.angle_beta   90.00
_cell.angle_gamma   90.00
#
_symmetry.space_group_name_H-M   'P 1'
#
loop_
_entity.id
_entity.type
_entity.pdbx_description
1 polymer ?
#
loop_
_entity_poly.entity_id
_entity_poly.type
_entity_poly.pdbx_seq_one_letter_code
_entity_poly.pdbx_strand_id
1 'polypeptide(L)'
;LSPMTAICFLAFVQIMNRRRFHKDDDDDDSYLRGAKTAMDEQRRRLEKLLQNIEKPAYIPEKPKEWKPEPPPEFVRNVVGSSAGAGSGEYHIYRNIRKKENERLQYIEQQAIKQTVLIPSDRAYQF
;
A
#
# COMPACT_ATOMS: atom_id res chain seq x y z
N LEU A 1 12.52 23.84 15.04
CA LEU A 1 12.97 22.89 14.00
C LEU A 1 13.33 23.70 12.76
N SER A 2 14.55 23.57 12.22
CA SER A 2 14.95 24.36 11.06
C SER A 2 14.22 23.86 9.79
N PRO A 3 13.87 24.74 8.84
CA PRO A 3 13.12 24.37 7.64
C PRO A 3 13.83 23.31 6.78
N MET A 4 15.16 23.23 6.87
CA MET A 4 15.99 22.21 6.20
C MET A 4 15.67 20.77 6.65
N THR A 5 15.36 20.58 7.94
CA THR A 5 15.01 19.25 8.49
C THR A 5 13.63 18.77 8.03
N ALA A 6 12.68 19.69 7.84
CA ALA A 6 11.34 19.38 7.35
C ALA A 6 11.35 18.97 5.86
N ILE A 7 12.15 19.64 5.03
CA ILE A 7 12.32 19.30 3.61
C ILE A 7 12.98 17.92 3.44
N CYS A 8 14.01 17.62 4.24
CA CYS A 8 14.65 16.30 4.23
C CYS A 8 13.69 15.18 4.66
N PHE A 9 12.83 15.42 5.66
CA PHE A 9 11.84 14.44 6.10
C PHE A 9 10.76 14.17 5.06
N LEU A 10 10.24 15.22 4.42
CA LEU A 10 9.28 15.10 3.32
C LEU A 10 9.90 14.36 2.13
N ALA A 11 11.12 14.71 1.73
CA ALA A 11 11.84 13.99 0.69
C ALA A 11 12.07 12.52 1.05
N PHE A 12 12.40 12.20 2.31
CA PHE A 12 12.60 10.83 2.77
C PHE A 12 11.31 10.01 2.78
N VAL A 13 10.19 10.58 3.25
CA VAL A 13 8.86 9.94 3.20
C VAL A 13 8.44 9.72 1.75
N GLN A 14 8.73 10.67 0.86
CA GLN A 14 8.43 10.58 -0.57
C GLN A 14 9.31 9.51 -1.28
N ILE A 15 10.59 9.38 -0.89
CA ILE A 15 11.50 8.33 -1.35
C ILE A 15 11.06 6.94 -0.85
N MET A 16 10.60 6.84 0.41
CA MET A 16 10.13 5.59 1.00
C MET A 16 8.81 5.10 0.38
N ASN A 17 7.88 6.02 0.06
CA ASN A 17 6.65 5.70 -0.66
C ASN A 17 6.90 5.31 -2.13
N ARG A 18 7.99 5.80 -2.73
CA ARG A 18 8.37 5.46 -4.12
C ARG A 18 8.93 4.04 -4.28
N ARG A 19 9.40 3.38 -3.20
CA ARG A 19 10.02 2.03 -3.26
C ARG A 19 9.05 0.85 -3.12
N ARG A 20 7.73 1.08 -3.04
CA ARG A 20 6.72 0.01 -2.91
C ARG A 20 6.02 -0.40 -4.21
N PHE A 21 6.45 0.11 -5.36
CA PHE A 21 5.98 -0.40 -6.65
C PHE A 21 7.06 -1.29 -7.24
N HIS A 22 6.72 -2.57 -7.43
CA HIS A 22 7.51 -3.52 -8.19
C HIS A 22 7.70 -2.96 -9.61
N LYS A 23 8.91 -3.17 -10.13
CA LYS A 23 9.40 -2.56 -11.36
C LYS A 23 9.39 -3.63 -12.46
N ASP A 24 8.21 -3.97 -12.95
CA ASP A 24 8.04 -4.92 -14.06
C ASP A 24 7.10 -4.40 -15.18
N ASP A 25 6.61 -3.16 -15.10
CA ASP A 25 5.65 -2.58 -16.07
C ASP A 25 6.27 -1.53 -17.04
N ASP A 26 7.59 -1.30 -16.98
CA ASP A 26 8.24 -0.18 -17.71
C ASP A 26 8.22 -0.32 -19.25
N ASP A 27 7.85 -1.49 -19.81
CA ASP A 27 7.84 -1.74 -21.26
C ASP A 27 6.49 -1.42 -21.95
N ASP A 28 5.41 -1.25 -21.18
CA ASP A 28 4.09 -1.03 -21.76
C ASP A 28 3.90 0.39 -22.29
N ASP A 29 4.50 1.44 -21.74
CA ASP A 29 4.24 2.82 -22.21
C ASP A 29 4.94 3.21 -23.52
N SER A 30 5.73 2.29 -24.10
CA SER A 30 6.45 2.51 -25.35
C SER A 30 5.53 2.91 -26.53
N TYR A 31 4.29 2.41 -26.57
CA TYR A 31 3.31 2.71 -27.62
C TYR A 31 2.65 4.11 -27.49
N LEU A 32 2.75 4.74 -26.32
CA LEU A 32 2.26 6.11 -26.09
C LEU A 32 3.24 7.16 -26.62
N ARG A 33 4.44 6.75 -27.04
CA ARG A 33 5.51 7.65 -27.49
C ARG A 33 5.07 8.52 -28.67
N GLY A 34 4.84 9.81 -28.41
CA GLY A 34 4.46 10.80 -29.42
C GLY A 34 2.95 11.06 -29.54
N ALA A 35 2.12 10.55 -28.62
CA ALA A 35 0.74 11.01 -28.49
C ALA A 35 0.75 12.44 -27.94
N LYS A 36 0.03 13.35 -28.61
CA LYS A 36 0.01 14.78 -28.24
C LYS A 36 -1.31 15.20 -27.58
N THR A 37 -2.36 14.40 -27.77
CA THR A 37 -3.72 14.69 -27.32
C THR A 37 -4.32 13.45 -26.66
N ALA A 38 -5.23 13.63 -25.70
CA ALA A 38 -5.91 12.51 -25.03
C ALA A 38 -6.59 11.54 -26.01
N MET A 39 -7.12 12.05 -27.12
CA MET A 39 -7.69 11.24 -28.20
C MET A 39 -6.64 10.40 -28.93
N ASP A 40 -5.43 10.93 -29.16
CA ASP A 40 -4.34 10.17 -29.79
C ASP A 40 -3.89 9.01 -28.90
N GLU A 41 -3.84 9.20 -27.58
CA GLU A 41 -3.51 8.13 -26.65
C GLU A 41 -4.55 7.00 -26.70
N GLN A 42 -5.84 7.35 -26.67
CA GLN A 42 -6.93 6.38 -26.77
C GLN A 42 -6.86 5.62 -28.10
N ARG A 43 -6.64 6.33 -29.20
CA ARG A 43 -6.48 5.73 -30.54
C ARG A 43 -5.36 4.70 -30.56
N ARG A 44 -4.18 5.02 -30.02
CA ARG A 44 -3.04 4.09 -30.01
C ARG A 44 -3.25 2.89 -29.10
N ARG A 45 -3.89 3.08 -27.94
CA ARG A 45 -4.31 1.97 -27.07
C ARG A 45 -5.23 1.01 -27.83
N LEU A 46 -6.17 1.54 -28.62
CA LEU A 46 -7.05 0.73 -29.47
C LEU A 46 -6.28 0.01 -30.59
N GLU A 47 -5.38 0.70 -31.30
CA GLU A 47 -4.55 0.10 -32.35
C GLU A 47 -3.74 -1.10 -31.83
N LYS A 48 -3.17 -1.03 -30.61
CA LYS A 48 -2.48 -2.15 -29.95
C LYS A 48 -3.41 -3.33 -29.68
N LEU A 49 -4.63 -3.08 -29.19
CA LEU A 49 -5.60 -4.13 -28.90
C LEU A 49 -6.09 -4.83 -30.17
N LEU A 50 -6.27 -4.06 -31.25
CA LEU A 50 -6.75 -4.58 -32.54
C LEU A 50 -5.71 -5.44 -33.28
N GLN A 51 -4.41 -5.29 -32.99
CA GLN A 51 -3.37 -6.13 -33.58
C GLN A 51 -3.53 -7.61 -33.23
N ASN A 52 -4.08 -7.93 -32.05
CA ASN A 52 -4.22 -9.31 -31.55
C ASN A 52 -5.60 -9.52 -30.91
N ILE A 53 -6.63 -9.69 -31.74
CA ILE A 53 -8.03 -9.83 -31.30
C ILE A 53 -8.27 -11.13 -30.49
N GLU A 54 -7.49 -12.19 -30.73
CA GLU A 54 -7.61 -13.45 -30.00
C GLU A 54 -7.12 -13.37 -28.54
N LYS A 55 -6.27 -12.40 -28.22
CA LYS A 55 -5.77 -12.23 -26.85
C LYS A 55 -6.84 -11.52 -26.01
N PRO A 56 -7.34 -12.12 -24.91
CA PRO A 56 -8.29 -11.45 -24.04
C PRO A 56 -7.66 -10.19 -23.44
N ALA A 57 -8.40 -9.09 -23.46
CA ALA A 57 -7.95 -7.84 -22.87
C ALA A 57 -7.79 -7.99 -21.35
N TYR A 58 -6.64 -7.59 -20.82
CA TYR A 58 -6.39 -7.57 -19.39
C TYR A 58 -7.11 -6.38 -18.75
N ILE A 59 -8.10 -6.66 -17.91
CA ILE A 59 -8.78 -5.64 -17.09
C ILE A 59 -8.12 -5.69 -15.72
N PRO A 60 -7.45 -4.61 -15.27
CA PRO A 60 -6.81 -4.62 -13.97
C PRO A 60 -7.88 -4.76 -12.87
N GLU A 61 -7.67 -5.70 -11.97
CA GLU A 61 -8.48 -5.80 -10.76
C GLU A 61 -8.25 -4.56 -9.88
N LYS A 62 -9.25 -4.24 -9.05
CA LYS A 62 -9.13 -3.12 -8.10
C LYS A 62 -7.89 -3.32 -7.23
N PRO A 63 -7.05 -2.29 -7.05
CA PRO A 63 -5.86 -2.42 -6.22
C PRO A 63 -6.29 -2.82 -4.81
N LYS A 64 -5.68 -3.89 -4.30
CA LYS A 64 -5.97 -4.40 -2.97
C LYS A 64 -5.60 -3.34 -1.93
N GLU A 65 -6.57 -3.01 -1.07
CA GLU A 65 -6.31 -2.12 0.06
C GLU A 65 -5.20 -2.73 0.96
N TRP A 66 -4.26 -1.91 1.39
CA TRP A 66 -3.23 -2.36 2.32
C TRP A 66 -3.88 -2.78 3.63
N LYS A 67 -3.50 -3.96 4.13
CA LYS A 67 -3.97 -4.51 5.41
C LYS A 67 -2.79 -5.03 6.21
N PRO A 68 -2.79 -4.88 7.54
CA PRO A 68 -1.77 -5.48 8.39
C PRO A 68 -1.80 -7.01 8.22
N GLU A 69 -0.63 -7.63 8.22
CA GLU A 69 -0.50 -9.08 8.18
C GLU A 69 -1.11 -9.69 9.46
N PRO A 70 -1.84 -10.81 9.36
CA PRO A 70 -2.29 -11.51 10.55
C PRO A 70 -1.08 -12.00 11.37
N PRO A 71 -1.20 -12.03 12.71
CA PRO A 71 -0.14 -12.57 13.55
C PRO A 71 0.08 -14.06 13.21
N PRO A 72 1.34 -14.54 13.26
CA PRO A 72 1.62 -15.97 13.08
C PRO A 72 0.97 -16.77 14.21
N GLU A 73 0.44 -17.95 13.88
CA GLU A 73 -0.24 -18.83 14.83
C GLU A 73 0.73 -19.37 15.91
N PHE A 74 1.94 -19.76 15.50
CA PHE A 74 2.95 -20.31 16.40
C PHE A 74 4.29 -19.61 16.22
N VAL A 75 4.85 -19.12 17.32
CA VAL A 75 6.25 -18.67 17.39
C VAL A 75 7.08 -19.86 17.86
N ARG A 76 7.98 -20.34 16.99
CA ARG A 76 8.77 -21.57 17.25
C ARG A 76 9.98 -21.32 18.14
N ASN A 77 10.49 -20.10 18.17
CA ASN A 77 11.77 -19.72 18.77
C ASN A 77 11.58 -18.89 20.05
N VAL A 78 10.61 -19.27 20.89
CA VAL A 78 10.38 -18.61 22.19
C VAL A 78 11.43 -19.09 23.17
N VAL A 79 12.24 -18.15 23.69
CA VAL A 79 13.18 -18.42 24.78
C VAL A 79 12.40 -18.59 26.10
N GLY A 80 12.90 -19.43 27.01
CA GLY A 80 12.21 -19.71 28.28
C GLY A 80 11.95 -18.44 29.11
N SER A 81 10.89 -18.44 29.92
CA SER A 81 10.45 -17.24 30.66
C SER A 81 11.47 -16.69 31.67
N SER A 82 12.42 -17.51 32.11
CA SER A 82 13.51 -17.12 32.99
C SER A 82 14.83 -16.84 32.26
N ALA A 83 14.85 -16.91 30.93
CA ALA A 83 16.03 -16.56 30.15
C ALA A 83 16.28 -15.04 30.23
N GLY A 84 17.55 -14.64 30.40
CA GLY A 84 17.92 -13.23 30.38
C GLY A 84 17.70 -12.57 29.01
N ALA A 85 17.67 -11.24 28.98
CA ALA A 85 17.52 -10.49 27.73
C ALA A 85 18.71 -10.75 26.79
N GLY A 86 18.45 -11.44 25.67
CA GLY A 86 19.44 -11.66 24.61
C GLY A 86 19.66 -10.41 23.75
N SER A 87 20.76 -10.37 23.01
CA SER A 87 21.09 -9.24 22.10
C SER A 87 20.07 -9.04 20.96
N GLY A 88 19.35 -10.10 20.58
CA GLY A 88 18.31 -10.05 19.54
C GLY A 88 16.94 -9.59 20.04
N GLU A 89 16.70 -9.59 21.35
CA GLU A 89 15.38 -9.32 21.93
C GLU A 89 14.90 -7.90 21.65
N TYR A 90 15.84 -6.94 21.62
CA TYR A 90 15.54 -5.55 21.25
C TYR A 90 15.00 -5.43 19.82
N HIS A 91 15.58 -6.15 18.86
CA HIS A 91 15.14 -6.10 17.47
C HIS A 91 13.77 -6.77 17.28
N ILE A 92 13.51 -7.84 18.03
CA ILE A 92 12.20 -8.50 18.07
C ILE A 92 11.14 -7.51 18.57
N TYR A 93 11.35 -6.88 19.72
CA TYR A 93 10.45 -5.86 20.26
C TYR A 93 10.24 -4.70 19.28
N ARG A 94 11.32 -4.16 18.68
CA ARG A 94 11.23 -3.05 17.72
C ARG A 94 10.32 -3.40 16.54
N ASN A 95 10.45 -4.59 16.00
CA ASN A 95 9.65 -5.06 14.86
C ASN A 95 8.19 -5.28 15.26
N ILE A 96 7.93 -5.95 16.40
CA ILE A 96 6.58 -6.19 16.92
C ILE A 96 5.88 -4.86 17.21
N ARG A 97 6.56 -3.92 17.87
CA ARG A 97 6.01 -2.59 18.18
C ARG A 97 5.62 -1.82 16.92
N LYS A 98 6.46 -1.88 15.88
CA LYS A 98 6.15 -1.24 14.60
C LYS A 98 4.90 -1.87 13.97
N LYS A 99 4.84 -3.20 13.89
CA LYS A 99 3.69 -3.94 13.35
C LYS A 99 2.40 -3.63 14.12
N GLU A 100 2.50 -3.54 15.44
CA GLU A 100 1.34 -3.25 16.29
C GLU A 100 0.83 -1.82 16.12
N ASN A 101 1.74 -0.83 16.05
CA ASN A 101 1.34 0.55 15.76
C ASN A 101 0.66 0.68 14.38
N GLU A 102 1.22 0.00 13.36
CA GLU A 102 0.63 -0.06 12.02
C GLU A 102 -0.76 -0.71 12.03
N ARG A 103 -0.95 -1.78 12.83
CA ARG A 103 -2.25 -2.43 13.04
C ARG A 103 -3.26 -1.50 13.72
N LEU A 104 -2.86 -0.78 14.77
CA LEU A 104 -3.72 0.17 15.48
C LEU A 104 -4.14 1.32 14.56
N GLN A 105 -3.21 1.89 13.79
CA GLN A 105 -3.51 2.93 12.80
C GLN A 105 -4.50 2.44 11.74
N TYR A 106 -4.34 1.21 11.25
CA TYR A 106 -5.29 0.62 10.30
C TYR A 106 -6.70 0.50 10.90
N ILE A 107 -6.82 0.02 12.14
CA ILE A 107 -8.11 -0.14 12.82
C ILE A 107 -8.80 1.21 13.01
N GLU A 108 -8.07 2.23 13.42
CA GLU A 108 -8.58 3.58 13.58
C GLU A 108 -9.09 4.15 12.23
N GLN A 109 -8.32 3.99 11.15
CA GLN A 109 -8.72 4.43 9.82
C GLN A 109 -9.97 3.70 9.31
N GLN A 110 -10.07 2.39 9.55
CA GLN A 110 -11.26 1.61 9.17
C GLN A 110 -12.48 2.03 9.99
N ALA A 111 -12.33 2.29 11.29
CA ALA A 111 -13.40 2.80 12.14
C ALA A 111 -13.92 4.15 11.62
N ILE A 112 -13.02 5.09 11.30
CA ILE A 112 -13.39 6.39 10.70
C ILE A 112 -14.11 6.21 9.36
N LYS A 113 -13.59 5.35 8.48
CA LYS A 113 -14.22 5.06 7.18
C LYS A 113 -15.64 4.50 7.38
N GLN A 114 -15.82 3.59 8.34
CA GLN A 114 -17.14 3.00 8.64
C GLN A 114 -18.11 4.03 9.21
N THR A 115 -17.69 4.87 10.17
CA THR A 115 -18.57 5.89 10.76
C THR A 115 -19.01 6.95 9.76
N VAL A 116 -18.13 7.34 8.83
CA VAL A 116 -18.46 8.31 7.78
C VAL A 116 -19.41 7.71 6.74
N LEU A 117 -19.22 6.44 6.38
CA LEU A 117 -20.00 5.78 5.33
C LEU A 117 -21.38 5.31 5.79
N ILE A 118 -21.54 5.03 7.09
CA ILE A 118 -22.80 4.57 7.68
C ILE A 118 -23.23 5.63 8.70
N PRO A 119 -24.05 6.62 8.28
CA PRO A 119 -24.76 7.45 9.23
C PRO A 119 -25.55 6.51 10.16
N SER A 120 -25.34 6.65 11.46
CA SER A 120 -26.07 5.85 12.45
C SER A 120 -27.57 5.87 12.15
N ASP A 121 -28.19 4.70 12.02
CA ASP A 121 -29.64 4.52 11.85
C ASP A 121 -30.46 5.24 12.95
N ARG A 122 -29.80 5.63 14.05
CA ARG A 122 -30.37 6.45 15.12
C ARG A 122 -30.67 7.91 14.70
N ALA A 123 -30.28 8.34 13.50
CA ALA A 123 -30.61 9.67 12.96
C ALA A 123 -32.03 9.76 12.36
N TYR A 124 -32.70 8.62 12.11
CA TYR A 124 -34.04 8.55 11.50
C TYR A 124 -35.03 7.75 12.36
N GLN A 125 -34.99 7.93 13.68
CA GLN A 125 -36.01 7.43 14.60
C GLN A 125 -36.63 8.65 15.27
N PHE A 126 -37.73 9.13 14.69
CA PHE A 126 -38.64 10.13 15.25
C PHE A 126 -39.93 9.44 15.67
#